data_AF-A0A7W1H9I0-F1
#
_entry.id   AF-A0A7W1H9I0-F1
#
_cell.length_a   1.000
_cell.length_b   1.000
_cell.length_c   1.000
_cell.angle_alpha   90.00
_cell.angle_beta   90.00
_cell.angle_gamma   90.00
#
_symmetry.space_group_name_H-M   'P 1'
#
loop_
_entity.id
_entity.type
_entity.pdbx_description
1 polymer ?
#
loop_
_entity_poly.entity_id
_entity_poly.type
_entity_poly.pdbx_seq_one_letter_code
_entity_poly.pdbx_strand_id
1 'polypeptide(L)'
;MTVTIRIARAASIAPLLFTVLAACVAKDDSAATDTSAATAPVVMRTPVNKGTYGMASLTKWAISSDRKNIIAVVDAVGVEAEAVPNGFFVGMEGNGFQLQVDSVWDVSPSPDWTAIAYGRAYNLMHGESPLIPDAMWVDLSRQTGVDTATLRAASFPSSGMSYARAVARPAIINVPPDPRAAGAADVARPRMFTVGPGWRVRWTSDGAIVAVGHTPRRVQDNEPSPSYAALDAKTGALHGSLPAGAKLVTPAWKNGPTIDISIPVDMNAAPNIEVGEGTTAMIIESARGIISMRPVASTGGAQPITIGPGIALAATATGRFILALAPRQKAGQYDHPVELVVYTVTR
;
A
#
# COMPACT_ATOMS: atom_id res chain seq x y z
N MET A 1 -19.44 41.51 -8.35
CA MET A 1 -20.26 40.48 -7.69
C MET A 1 -19.57 40.14 -6.37
N THR A 2 -20.13 40.62 -5.27
CA THR A 2 -19.46 40.80 -3.98
C THR A 2 -19.60 39.53 -3.15
N VAL A 3 -18.48 38.99 -2.65
CA VAL A 3 -18.44 37.80 -1.80
C VAL A 3 -18.43 38.24 -0.34
N THR A 4 -19.45 37.85 0.41
CA THR A 4 -19.60 38.12 1.83
C THR A 4 -19.03 36.97 2.66
N ILE A 5 -18.00 37.25 3.47
CA ILE A 5 -17.45 36.35 4.48
C ILE A 5 -18.15 36.66 5.82
N ARG A 6 -18.70 35.64 6.49
CA ARG A 6 -19.14 35.74 7.89
C ARG A 6 -18.22 34.92 8.79
N ILE A 7 -17.51 35.61 9.68
CA ILE A 7 -16.85 35.07 10.86
C ILE A 7 -17.78 35.34 12.05
N ALA A 8 -18.13 34.31 12.82
CA ALA A 8 -18.80 34.47 14.10
C ALA A 8 -17.81 34.20 15.23
N ARG A 9 -17.49 35.24 15.99
CA ARG A 9 -16.92 35.16 17.35
C ARG A 9 -18.07 35.35 18.34
N ALA A 10 -18.07 34.59 19.43
CA ALA A 10 -18.70 34.99 20.68
C ALA A 10 -17.76 34.64 21.85
N ALA A 11 -17.42 35.68 22.61
CA ALA A 11 -16.85 35.64 23.95
C ALA A 11 -17.99 35.30 24.95
N SER A 12 -17.86 35.04 26.25
CA SER A 12 -16.79 35.17 27.25
C SER A 12 -17.35 34.65 28.60
N ILE A 13 -16.46 34.42 29.57
CA ILE A 13 -16.63 34.54 31.05
C ILE A 13 -17.25 33.37 31.85
N ALA A 14 -16.42 32.87 32.78
CA ALA A 14 -16.72 31.96 33.90
C ALA A 14 -17.37 32.69 35.11
N PRO A 15 -17.82 31.95 36.14
CA PRO A 15 -16.96 31.90 37.34
C PRO A 15 -16.91 30.53 38.07
N LEU A 16 -15.84 30.39 38.86
CA LEU A 16 -15.61 29.35 39.87
C LEU A 16 -16.70 29.34 40.96
N LEU A 17 -17.00 28.14 41.46
CA LEU A 17 -17.50 27.96 42.83
C LEU A 17 -16.87 26.70 43.44
N PHE A 18 -16.15 26.92 44.54
CA PHE A 18 -15.60 25.92 45.45
C PHE A 18 -16.73 25.38 46.34
N THR A 19 -16.76 24.05 46.53
CA THR A 19 -17.45 23.42 47.67
C THR A 19 -16.56 22.31 48.22
N VAL A 20 -16.22 22.45 49.51
CA VAL A 20 -15.54 21.46 50.35
C VAL A 20 -16.57 20.94 51.35
N LEU A 21 -16.68 19.61 51.51
CA LEU A 21 -17.21 18.86 52.66
C LEU A 21 -16.89 17.37 52.38
N ALA A 22 -15.92 16.75 53.05
CA ALA A 22 -15.99 16.09 54.37
C ALA A 22 -16.29 14.58 54.28
N ALA A 23 -15.37 13.83 54.89
CA ALA A 23 -15.17 12.38 54.99
C ALA A 23 -16.38 11.47 55.22
N CYS A 24 -16.33 10.29 54.57
CA CYS A 24 -16.72 9.01 55.17
C CYS A 24 -15.61 7.99 54.89
N VAL A 25 -14.95 7.53 55.95
CA VAL A 25 -14.02 6.40 55.91
C VAL A 25 -14.86 5.13 55.90
N ALA A 26 -15.08 4.58 54.71
CA ALA A 26 -15.56 3.22 54.54
C ALA A 26 -14.34 2.32 54.33
N LYS A 27 -14.19 1.35 55.23
CA LYS A 27 -13.18 0.31 55.19
C LYS A 27 -13.62 -0.72 54.15
N ASP A 28 -13.24 -0.51 52.90
CA ASP A 28 -13.46 -1.49 51.82
C ASP A 28 -12.25 -2.42 51.72
N ASP A 29 -12.50 -3.70 51.98
CA ASP A 29 -11.66 -4.82 51.55
C ASP A 29 -11.52 -4.73 50.03
N SER A 30 -10.49 -4.01 49.60
CA SER A 30 -10.12 -3.94 48.19
C SER A 30 -9.57 -5.31 47.82
N ALA A 31 -10.40 -6.12 47.18
CA ALA A 31 -9.92 -7.22 46.35
C ALA A 31 -8.76 -6.66 45.52
N ALA A 32 -7.58 -7.25 45.67
CA ALA A 32 -6.43 -6.94 44.84
C ALA A 32 -6.89 -7.00 43.38
N THR A 33 -7.12 -5.83 42.79
CA THR A 33 -7.47 -5.73 41.40
C THR A 33 -6.19 -6.10 40.68
N ASP A 34 -6.17 -7.30 40.12
CA ASP A 34 -5.08 -7.76 39.28
C ASP A 34 -5.05 -6.87 38.04
N THR A 35 -4.36 -5.72 38.14
CA THR A 35 -4.21 -4.73 37.07
C THR A 35 -3.22 -5.18 36.00
N SER A 36 -3.04 -6.50 35.83
CA SER A 36 -2.25 -7.11 34.77
C SER A 36 -3.10 -7.57 33.59
N ALA A 37 -4.31 -6.99 33.42
CA ALA A 37 -5.10 -7.19 32.21
C ALA A 37 -4.29 -6.71 31.00
N ALA A 38 -3.63 -7.66 30.32
CA ALA A 38 -2.91 -7.43 29.09
C ALA A 38 -3.82 -6.65 28.14
N THR A 39 -3.39 -5.45 27.74
CA THR A 39 -4.16 -4.61 26.83
C THR A 39 -4.43 -5.41 25.56
N ALA A 40 -5.71 -5.55 25.20
CA ALA A 40 -6.10 -6.26 23.99
C ALA A 40 -5.44 -5.59 22.78
N PRO A 41 -4.86 -6.36 21.85
CA PRO A 41 -4.17 -5.79 20.70
C PRO A 41 -5.15 -5.01 19.83
N VAL A 42 -4.71 -3.87 19.32
CA VAL A 42 -5.44 -3.11 18.32
C VAL A 42 -5.12 -3.68 16.95
N VAL A 43 -6.17 -4.06 16.20
CA VAL A 43 -6.04 -4.60 14.86
C VAL A 43 -6.69 -3.66 13.86
N MET A 44 -5.91 -3.17 12.88
CA MET A 44 -6.40 -2.36 11.78
C MET A 44 -6.38 -3.16 10.49
N ARG A 45 -7.44 -3.08 9.69
CA ARG A 45 -7.54 -3.73 8.37
C ARG A 45 -7.35 -2.68 7.27
N THR A 46 -6.36 -2.86 6.40
CA THR A 46 -6.10 -1.96 5.27
C THR A 46 -6.17 -2.73 3.95
N PRO A 47 -7.11 -2.42 3.04
CA PRO A 47 -7.10 -2.95 1.68
C PRO A 47 -5.82 -2.54 0.95
N VAL A 48 -5.19 -3.45 0.22
CA VAL A 48 -3.95 -3.17 -0.53
C VAL A 48 -4.21 -2.26 -1.73
N ASN A 49 -5.36 -2.42 -2.38
CA ASN A 49 -5.84 -1.58 -3.46
C ASN A 49 -7.26 -1.13 -3.09
N LYS A 50 -7.51 0.17 -3.14
CA LYS A 50 -8.83 0.81 -2.98
C LYS A 50 -9.33 1.41 -4.28
N GLY A 51 -8.46 1.51 -5.28
CA GLY A 51 -8.70 2.15 -6.57
C GLY A 51 -9.37 1.21 -7.57
N THR A 52 -8.67 0.94 -8.67
CA THR A 52 -9.24 0.21 -9.81
C THR A 52 -9.17 -1.30 -9.57
N TYR A 53 -10.25 -1.99 -9.90
CA TYR A 53 -10.33 -3.45 -9.89
C TYR A 53 -10.65 -3.91 -11.32
N GLY A 54 -9.91 -4.89 -11.81
CA GLY A 54 -10.22 -5.58 -13.07
C GLY A 54 -11.21 -6.73 -12.86
N MET A 55 -11.50 -7.50 -13.92
CA MET A 55 -12.28 -8.75 -13.80
C MET A 55 -11.53 -9.84 -13.04
N ALA A 56 -10.21 -9.76 -13.00
CA ALA A 56 -9.35 -10.56 -12.16
C ALA A 56 -8.24 -9.69 -11.57
N SER A 57 -7.56 -10.19 -10.54
CA SER A 57 -6.37 -9.54 -9.98
C SER A 57 -5.37 -10.59 -9.51
N LEU A 58 -4.12 -10.46 -9.97
CA LEU A 58 -3.01 -11.25 -9.46
C LEU A 58 -2.49 -10.59 -8.18
N THR A 59 -2.36 -11.36 -7.11
CA THR A 59 -1.76 -10.86 -5.88
C THR A 59 -0.28 -11.21 -5.84
N LYS A 60 0.57 -10.29 -5.39
CA LYS A 60 2.00 -10.55 -5.19
C LYS A 60 2.54 -9.79 -3.99
N TRP A 61 3.55 -10.35 -3.33
CA TRP A 61 4.22 -9.69 -2.21
C TRP A 61 5.71 -10.00 -2.17
N ALA A 62 6.47 -9.12 -1.54
CA ALA A 62 7.86 -9.35 -1.21
C ALA A 62 8.10 -8.99 0.26
N ILE A 63 9.03 -9.70 0.88
CA ILE A 63 9.42 -9.51 2.28
C ILE A 63 10.94 -9.24 2.30
N SER A 64 11.40 -8.31 3.14
CA SER A 64 12.83 -8.04 3.32
C SER A 64 13.57 -9.27 3.85
N SER A 65 14.89 -9.33 3.68
CA SER A 65 15.69 -10.48 4.13
C SER A 65 15.62 -10.73 5.63
N ASP A 66 15.47 -9.66 6.43
CA ASP A 66 15.27 -9.72 7.89
C ASP A 66 13.80 -9.97 8.30
N ARG A 67 12.91 -10.14 7.32
CA ARG A 67 11.47 -10.31 7.47
C ARG A 67 10.72 -9.15 8.14
N LYS A 68 11.35 -8.00 8.38
CA LYS A 68 10.75 -6.86 9.09
C LYS A 68 9.91 -5.95 8.19
N ASN A 69 10.05 -6.05 6.88
CA ASN A 69 9.34 -5.21 5.93
C ASN A 69 8.57 -6.08 4.94
N ILE A 70 7.37 -5.63 4.57
CA ILE A 70 6.52 -6.27 3.58
C ILE A 70 6.04 -5.23 2.57
N ILE A 71 6.02 -5.61 1.31
CA ILE A 71 5.30 -4.91 0.25
C ILE A 71 4.33 -5.89 -0.39
N ALA A 72 3.08 -5.47 -0.58
CA ALA A 72 2.04 -6.24 -1.24
C ALA A 72 1.45 -5.43 -2.39
N VAL A 73 1.12 -6.10 -3.49
CA VAL A 73 0.58 -5.49 -4.71
C VAL A 73 -0.63 -6.30 -5.15
N VAL A 74 -1.69 -5.58 -5.50
CA VAL A 74 -2.80 -6.10 -6.29
C VAL A 74 -2.56 -5.66 -7.72
N ASP A 75 -2.23 -6.62 -8.56
CA ASP A 75 -1.97 -6.46 -9.98
C ASP A 75 -3.30 -6.70 -10.73
N ALA A 76 -4.02 -5.62 -11.00
CA ALA A 76 -5.35 -5.70 -11.58
C ALA A 76 -5.22 -6.12 -13.05
N VAL A 77 -6.01 -7.11 -13.47
CA VAL A 77 -5.97 -7.62 -14.85
C VAL A 77 -7.24 -7.19 -15.57
N GLY A 78 -7.04 -6.47 -16.67
CA GLY A 78 -8.11 -6.04 -17.57
C GLY A 78 -8.67 -7.16 -18.45
N VAL A 79 -9.79 -6.89 -19.09
CA VAL A 79 -10.36 -7.76 -20.13
C VAL A 79 -9.64 -7.49 -21.45
N GLU A 80 -9.45 -8.49 -22.30
CA GLU A 80 -9.01 -8.29 -23.69
C GLU A 80 -7.74 -7.41 -23.85
N ALA A 81 -6.73 -7.65 -23.00
CA ALA A 81 -5.45 -6.93 -23.03
C ALA A 81 -5.59 -5.43 -22.71
N GLU A 82 -6.39 -5.10 -21.69
CA GLU A 82 -6.42 -3.76 -21.09
C GLU A 82 -5.42 -3.64 -19.95
N ALA A 83 -4.60 -2.58 -19.99
CA ALA A 83 -3.68 -2.28 -18.92
C ALA A 83 -4.42 -1.53 -17.79
N VAL A 84 -4.53 -2.15 -16.62
CA VAL A 84 -5.25 -1.62 -15.46
C VAL A 84 -4.27 -1.18 -14.37
N PRO A 85 -4.41 0.03 -13.81
CA PRO A 85 -3.57 0.45 -12.71
C PRO A 85 -3.73 -0.41 -11.47
N ASN A 86 -2.59 -0.71 -10.85
CA ASN A 86 -2.43 -1.49 -9.65
C ASN A 86 -2.61 -0.65 -8.38
N GLY A 87 -2.63 -1.33 -7.24
CA GLY A 87 -2.49 -0.72 -5.92
C GLY A 87 -1.47 -1.49 -5.08
N PHE A 88 -0.78 -0.80 -4.18
CA PHE A 88 0.19 -1.43 -3.30
C PHE A 88 0.09 -0.94 -1.86
N PHE A 89 0.56 -1.79 -0.94
CA PHE A 89 0.75 -1.50 0.47
C PHE A 89 2.20 -1.79 0.86
N VAL A 90 2.77 -0.96 1.73
CA VAL A 90 4.06 -1.19 2.39
C VAL A 90 3.88 -1.12 3.90
N GLY A 91 4.49 -2.05 4.64
CA GLY A 91 4.55 -2.04 6.10
C GLY A 91 5.95 -2.38 6.58
N MET A 92 6.43 -1.66 7.60
CA MET A 92 7.78 -1.81 8.18
C MET A 92 7.71 -1.88 9.70
N GLU A 93 8.20 -2.97 10.28
CA GLU A 93 8.05 -3.25 11.71
C GLU A 93 8.88 -2.32 12.57
N GLY A 94 10.13 -2.05 12.14
CA GLY A 94 11.15 -1.39 12.96
C GLY A 94 10.76 0.02 13.41
N ASN A 95 10.10 0.77 12.55
CA ASN A 95 9.64 2.13 12.83
C ASN A 95 8.10 2.26 12.79
N GLY A 96 7.38 1.20 12.38
CA GLY A 96 5.93 1.23 12.23
C GLY A 96 5.42 2.00 11.03
N PHE A 97 6.29 2.28 10.05
CA PHE A 97 5.87 2.93 8.82
C PHE A 97 4.90 2.03 8.06
N GLN A 98 3.80 2.61 7.60
CA GLN A 98 2.88 1.95 6.69
C GLN A 98 2.30 2.95 5.70
N LEU A 99 2.05 2.50 4.48
CA LEU A 99 1.51 3.31 3.42
C LEU A 99 0.72 2.45 2.45
N GLN A 100 -0.34 3.03 1.87
CA GLN A 100 -1.11 2.44 0.81
C GLN A 100 -1.25 3.44 -0.34
N VAL A 101 -1.00 3.00 -1.58
CA VAL A 101 -1.06 3.84 -2.78
C VAL A 101 -1.81 3.10 -3.89
N ASP A 102 -2.81 3.77 -4.44
CA ASP A 102 -3.57 3.31 -5.61
C ASP A 102 -3.03 3.89 -6.92
N SER A 103 -3.54 3.36 -8.03
CA SER A 103 -3.30 3.84 -9.38
C SER A 103 -1.80 3.90 -9.70
N VAL A 104 -1.15 2.75 -9.72
CA VAL A 104 0.27 2.63 -10.09
C VAL A 104 0.47 1.60 -11.20
N TRP A 105 1.47 1.78 -12.06
CA TRP A 105 1.84 0.78 -13.06
C TRP A 105 2.81 -0.26 -12.50
N ASP A 106 3.69 0.17 -11.60
CA ASP A 106 4.72 -0.69 -11.02
C ASP A 106 5.22 -0.08 -9.70
N VAL A 107 5.83 -0.92 -8.86
CA VAL A 107 6.42 -0.51 -7.59
C VAL A 107 7.63 -1.37 -7.26
N SER A 108 8.65 -0.75 -6.67
CA SER A 108 9.85 -1.43 -6.19
C SER A 108 10.41 -0.75 -4.94
N PRO A 109 10.61 -1.48 -3.84
CA PRO A 109 11.40 -0.98 -2.72
C PRO A 109 12.89 -0.90 -3.12
N SER A 110 13.63 0.03 -2.49
CA SER A 110 15.08 0.09 -2.55
C SER A 110 15.69 -1.15 -1.86
N PRO A 111 16.95 -1.51 -2.17
CA PRO A 111 17.57 -2.71 -1.60
C PRO A 111 17.63 -2.70 -0.06
N ASP A 112 17.80 -1.52 0.52
CA ASP A 112 17.83 -1.25 1.96
C ASP A 112 16.44 -0.91 2.56
N TRP A 113 15.38 -0.91 1.73
CA TRP A 113 14.01 -0.57 2.11
C TRP A 113 13.81 0.83 2.70
N THR A 114 14.74 1.76 2.47
CA THR A 114 14.61 3.16 2.93
C THR A 114 13.84 4.04 1.96
N ALA A 115 13.57 3.58 0.75
CA ALA A 115 12.78 4.28 -0.24
C ALA A 115 11.92 3.33 -1.08
N ILE A 116 10.80 3.84 -1.59
CA ILE A 116 9.87 3.11 -2.46
C ILE A 116 9.74 3.89 -3.76
N ALA A 117 10.16 3.30 -4.87
CA ALA A 117 9.93 3.84 -6.20
C ALA A 117 8.65 3.24 -6.78
N TYR A 118 7.85 4.04 -7.49
CA TYR A 118 6.66 3.56 -8.19
C TYR A 118 6.36 4.40 -9.42
N GLY A 119 5.67 3.82 -10.39
CA GLY A 119 5.12 4.53 -11.54
C GLY A 119 3.69 4.94 -11.27
N ARG A 120 3.40 6.21 -10.98
CA ARG A 120 2.03 6.72 -10.84
C ARG A 120 1.30 6.60 -12.18
N ALA A 121 0.11 6.01 -12.15
CA ALA A 121 -0.71 5.80 -13.31
C ALA A 121 -1.71 6.95 -13.54
N TYR A 122 -1.86 7.31 -14.81
CA TYR A 122 -2.90 8.20 -15.30
C TYR A 122 -3.49 7.58 -16.57
N ASN A 123 -4.81 7.39 -16.58
CA ASN A 123 -5.54 6.89 -17.74
C ASN A 123 -6.37 8.01 -18.36
N LEU A 124 -6.30 8.10 -19.69
CA LEU A 124 -7.10 8.98 -20.52
C LEU A 124 -7.99 8.09 -21.39
N MET A 125 -9.28 8.14 -21.15
CA MET A 125 -10.28 7.39 -21.90
C MET A 125 -11.40 8.34 -22.32
N HIS A 126 -11.72 8.36 -23.61
CA HIS A 126 -12.75 9.23 -24.17
C HIS A 126 -13.90 8.42 -24.80
N GLY A 127 -14.43 7.46 -24.04
CA GLY A 127 -15.51 6.58 -24.49
C GLY A 127 -15.16 5.85 -25.78
N GLU A 128 -16.07 5.91 -26.75
CA GLU A 128 -15.93 5.27 -28.07
C GLU A 128 -15.17 6.12 -29.11
N SER A 129 -14.78 7.35 -28.74
CA SER A 129 -14.07 8.23 -29.67
C SER A 129 -12.68 7.69 -29.98
N PRO A 130 -12.23 7.67 -31.26
CA PRO A 130 -10.92 7.15 -31.64
C PRO A 130 -9.75 8.09 -31.32
N LEU A 131 -9.99 9.18 -30.59
CA LEU A 131 -9.00 10.21 -30.28
C LEU A 131 -9.14 10.69 -28.84
N ILE A 132 -8.00 11.00 -28.20
CA ILE A 132 -7.97 11.68 -26.90
C ILE A 132 -8.00 13.19 -27.19
N PRO A 133 -9.06 13.92 -26.80
CA PRO A 133 -9.16 15.36 -27.03
C PRO A 133 -8.03 16.13 -26.36
N ASP A 134 -7.62 17.24 -26.97
CA ASP A 134 -6.56 18.11 -26.43
C ASP A 134 -6.87 18.64 -25.04
N ALA A 135 -8.14 18.89 -24.72
CA ALA A 135 -8.57 19.30 -23.39
C ALA A 135 -8.15 18.31 -22.30
N MET A 136 -8.23 16.99 -22.56
CA MET A 136 -7.81 15.97 -21.60
C MET A 136 -6.30 15.99 -21.36
N TRP A 137 -5.51 16.26 -22.41
CA TRP A 137 -4.07 16.43 -22.28
C TRP A 137 -3.71 17.68 -21.48
N VAL A 138 -4.41 18.79 -21.71
CA VAL A 138 -4.22 20.04 -20.97
C VAL A 138 -4.59 19.85 -19.49
N ASP A 139 -5.67 19.13 -19.20
CA ASP A 139 -6.08 18.84 -17.82
C ASP A 139 -5.07 17.94 -17.11
N LEU A 140 -4.58 16.89 -17.77
CA LEU A 140 -3.51 16.07 -17.23
C LEU A 140 -2.23 16.87 -17.02
N SER A 141 -1.89 17.77 -17.94
CA SER A 141 -0.75 18.68 -17.82
C SER A 141 -0.88 19.57 -16.58
N ARG A 142 -2.07 20.15 -16.34
CA ARG A 142 -2.35 20.96 -15.14
C ARG A 142 -2.24 20.12 -13.85
N GLN A 143 -2.74 18.89 -13.88
CA GLN A 143 -2.68 18.00 -12.71
C GLN A 143 -1.25 17.53 -12.40
N THR A 144 -0.43 17.33 -13.42
CA THR A 144 0.90 16.73 -13.28
C THR A 144 2.04 17.75 -13.22
N GLY A 145 1.83 18.95 -13.76
CA GLY A 145 2.87 19.93 -14.01
C GLY A 145 3.80 19.57 -15.17
N VAL A 146 3.46 18.55 -15.97
CA VAL A 146 4.24 18.12 -17.15
C VAL A 146 3.60 18.70 -18.40
N ASP A 147 4.39 19.19 -19.35
CA ASP A 147 3.85 19.75 -20.59
C ASP A 147 3.17 18.68 -21.46
N THR A 148 2.22 19.12 -22.28
CA THR A 148 1.41 18.19 -23.08
C THR A 148 2.21 17.45 -24.16
N ALA A 149 3.32 18.00 -24.65
CA ALA A 149 4.15 17.33 -25.65
C ALA A 149 4.90 16.14 -25.02
N THR A 150 5.48 16.36 -23.85
CA THR A 150 6.11 15.30 -23.04
C THR A 150 5.10 14.22 -22.66
N LEU A 151 3.90 14.60 -22.19
CA LEU A 151 2.84 13.64 -21.84
C LEU A 151 2.40 12.80 -23.05
N ARG A 152 2.21 13.42 -24.22
CA ARG A 152 1.85 12.69 -25.44
C ARG A 152 2.96 11.74 -25.87
N ALA A 153 4.21 12.18 -25.89
CA ALA A 153 5.37 11.36 -26.26
C ALA A 153 5.58 10.18 -25.30
N ALA A 154 5.30 10.37 -24.02
CA ALA A 154 5.44 9.36 -22.97
C ALA A 154 4.22 8.44 -22.82
N SER A 155 3.12 8.73 -23.52
CA SER A 155 1.90 7.95 -23.39
C SER A 155 1.95 6.66 -24.20
N PHE A 156 1.18 5.67 -23.78
CA PHE A 156 1.07 4.37 -24.44
C PHE A 156 -0.40 3.94 -24.50
N PRO A 157 -0.79 3.09 -25.47
CA PRO A 157 -2.14 2.54 -25.51
C PRO A 157 -2.41 1.72 -24.25
N SER A 158 -3.60 1.84 -23.66
CA SER A 158 -4.00 1.14 -22.43
C SER A 158 -5.22 0.23 -22.60
N SER A 159 -5.86 0.24 -23.78
CA SER A 159 -6.92 -0.71 -24.16
C SER A 159 -6.74 -1.15 -25.60
N GLY A 160 -7.09 -2.41 -25.87
CA GLY A 160 -7.20 -2.96 -27.23
C GLY A 160 -8.58 -2.73 -27.88
N MET A 161 -9.61 -2.46 -27.08
CA MET A 161 -11.00 -2.31 -27.53
C MET A 161 -11.45 -0.87 -27.70
N SER A 162 -10.97 0.04 -26.84
CA SER A 162 -11.30 1.46 -26.86
C SER A 162 -10.06 2.30 -27.09
N TYR A 163 -10.23 3.53 -27.57
CA TYR A 163 -9.10 4.46 -27.66
C TYR A 163 -8.81 5.03 -26.26
N ALA A 164 -8.02 4.26 -25.50
CA ALA A 164 -7.52 4.64 -24.20
C ALA A 164 -6.00 4.75 -24.24
N ARG A 165 -5.48 5.81 -23.60
CA ARG A 165 -4.04 6.03 -23.44
C ARG A 165 -3.70 6.16 -21.97
N ALA A 166 -2.56 5.63 -21.59
CA ALA A 166 -1.99 5.73 -20.27
C ALA A 166 -0.72 6.58 -20.29
N VAL A 167 -0.45 7.21 -19.16
CA VAL A 167 0.84 7.84 -18.83
C VAL A 167 1.33 7.27 -17.52
N ALA A 168 2.65 7.05 -17.44
CA ALA A 168 3.31 6.63 -16.22
C ALA A 168 4.26 7.72 -15.75
N ARG A 169 4.16 8.13 -14.48
CA ARG A 169 5.08 9.11 -13.88
C ARG A 169 5.86 8.49 -12.75
N PRO A 170 7.20 8.51 -12.78
CA PRO A 170 7.97 7.97 -11.68
C PRO A 170 7.82 8.86 -10.45
N ALA A 171 7.75 8.21 -9.30
CA ALA A 171 7.63 8.82 -8.00
C ALA A 171 8.47 8.03 -6.99
N ILE A 172 9.00 8.74 -6.00
CA ILE A 172 9.76 8.13 -4.90
C ILE A 172 9.19 8.62 -3.58
N ILE A 173 9.05 7.69 -2.65
CA ILE A 173 8.69 7.94 -1.26
C ILE A 173 9.86 7.53 -0.40
N ASN A 174 10.37 8.45 0.40
CA ASN A 174 11.39 8.13 1.39
C ASN A 174 10.71 7.68 2.68
N VAL A 175 11.27 6.66 3.32
CA VAL A 175 10.78 6.16 4.60
C VAL A 175 11.42 7.02 5.69
N PRO A 176 10.62 7.75 6.50
CA PRO A 176 11.18 8.49 7.63
C PRO A 176 11.73 7.50 8.67
N PRO A 177 12.89 7.78 9.30
CA PRO A 177 13.42 6.95 10.38
C PRO A 177 12.42 6.76 11.53
N ASP A 178 11.69 7.83 11.87
CA ASP A 178 10.55 7.81 12.80
C ASP A 178 9.31 8.42 12.13
N PRO A 179 8.29 7.61 11.79
CA PRO A 179 7.02 8.07 11.22
C PRO A 179 6.20 9.01 12.12
N ARG A 180 6.52 9.10 13.42
CA ARG A 180 5.82 9.96 14.39
C ARG A 180 6.53 11.28 14.65
N ALA A 181 7.76 11.46 14.16
CA ALA A 181 8.52 12.68 14.34
C ALA A 181 7.91 13.87 13.57
N ALA A 182 8.17 15.08 14.06
CA ALA A 182 7.80 16.30 13.34
C ALA A 182 8.48 16.31 11.95
N GLY A 183 7.72 16.59 10.90
CA GLY A 183 8.20 16.57 9.51
C GLY A 183 8.28 15.18 8.85
N ALA A 184 7.98 14.09 9.57
CA ALA A 184 7.98 12.74 8.99
C ALA A 184 7.00 12.60 7.81
N ALA A 185 5.86 13.28 7.87
CA ALA A 185 4.88 13.34 6.79
C ALA A 185 5.44 14.02 5.53
N ASP A 186 6.27 15.04 5.67
CA ASP A 186 6.91 15.71 4.53
C ASP A 186 7.96 14.82 3.87
N VAL A 187 8.71 14.04 4.66
CA VAL A 187 9.66 13.03 4.16
C VAL A 187 8.94 11.90 3.42
N ALA A 188 7.84 11.42 3.98
CA ALA A 188 7.01 10.36 3.39
C ALA A 188 6.14 10.85 2.22
N ARG A 189 6.11 12.15 1.94
CA ARG A 189 5.34 12.69 0.83
C ARG A 189 5.93 12.20 -0.49
N PRO A 190 5.11 11.66 -1.41
CA PRO A 190 5.63 11.23 -2.71
C PRO A 190 6.23 12.39 -3.48
N ARG A 191 7.50 12.24 -3.85
CA ARG A 191 8.18 13.13 -4.79
C ARG A 191 7.90 12.64 -6.20
N MET A 192 7.05 13.38 -6.90
CA MET A 192 6.70 13.13 -8.30
C MET A 192 7.74 13.81 -9.22
N PHE A 193 8.24 13.09 -10.22
CA PHE A 193 9.19 13.64 -11.18
C PHE A 193 8.50 14.05 -12.48
N THR A 194 8.98 15.10 -13.13
CA THR A 194 8.40 15.68 -14.36
C THR A 194 9.00 15.05 -15.62
N VAL A 195 9.17 13.73 -15.61
CA VAL A 195 9.78 12.97 -16.69
C VAL A 195 8.81 11.94 -17.25
N GLY A 196 9.01 11.58 -18.52
CA GLY A 196 8.09 10.75 -19.30
C GLY A 196 8.10 9.23 -19.03
N PRO A 197 9.24 8.54 -18.81
CA PRO A 197 9.20 7.10 -18.56
C PRO A 197 8.91 6.77 -17.10
N GLY A 198 8.05 5.77 -16.87
CA GLY A 198 7.72 5.27 -15.54
C GLY A 198 6.91 3.98 -15.53
N TRP A 199 6.83 3.29 -16.68
CA TRP A 199 6.01 2.07 -16.82
C TRP A 199 6.49 0.95 -15.90
N ARG A 200 7.82 0.79 -15.83
CA ARG A 200 8.49 -0.07 -14.83
C ARG A 200 9.43 0.76 -14.00
N VAL A 201 9.65 0.36 -12.75
CA VAL A 201 10.65 0.98 -11.88
C VAL A 201 11.49 -0.09 -11.21
N ARG A 202 12.81 0.07 -11.21
CA ARG A 202 13.73 -0.80 -10.48
C ARG A 202 14.81 0.03 -9.83
N TRP A 203 15.37 -0.44 -8.72
CA TRP A 203 16.54 0.18 -8.12
C TRP A 203 17.81 -0.45 -8.65
N THR A 204 18.88 0.33 -8.75
CA THR A 204 20.23 -0.21 -8.81
C THR A 204 20.58 -0.89 -7.49
N SER A 205 21.51 -1.85 -7.51
CA SER A 205 21.91 -2.60 -6.32
C SER A 205 22.53 -1.76 -5.20
N ASP A 206 23.05 -0.58 -5.52
CA ASP A 206 23.55 0.40 -4.55
C ASP A 206 22.45 1.33 -4.01
N GLY A 207 21.21 1.24 -4.53
CA GLY A 207 20.08 2.08 -4.15
C GLY A 207 20.20 3.55 -4.56
N ALA A 208 21.21 3.95 -5.33
CA ALA A 208 21.44 5.35 -5.67
C ALA A 208 20.56 5.84 -6.84
N ILE A 209 20.23 4.94 -7.77
CA ILE A 209 19.54 5.27 -9.02
C ILE A 209 18.26 4.44 -9.13
N VAL A 210 17.20 5.11 -9.59
CA VAL A 210 15.98 4.44 -10.03
C VAL A 210 16.04 4.28 -11.55
N ALA A 211 16.07 3.04 -12.01
CA ALA A 211 15.84 2.70 -13.40
C ALA A 211 14.37 2.89 -13.73
N VAL A 212 14.06 3.85 -14.59
CA VAL A 212 12.71 4.13 -15.07
C VAL A 212 12.52 3.55 -16.47
N GLY A 213 11.57 2.63 -16.58
CA GLY A 213 11.29 1.90 -17.80
C GLY A 213 10.50 2.74 -18.78
N HIS A 214 10.94 2.72 -20.04
CA HIS A 214 10.18 3.26 -21.16
C HIS A 214 8.87 2.50 -21.38
N THR A 215 7.99 3.14 -22.15
CA THR A 215 6.67 2.64 -22.49
C THR A 215 6.71 1.22 -23.08
N PRO A 216 5.71 0.39 -22.75
CA PRO A 216 5.64 -0.97 -23.26
C PRO A 216 5.37 -0.98 -24.77
N ARG A 217 5.79 -2.04 -25.44
CA ARG A 217 5.45 -2.26 -26.86
C ARG A 217 4.05 -2.86 -27.05
N ARG A 218 3.52 -3.51 -26.01
CA ARG A 218 2.24 -4.21 -26.01
C ARG A 218 1.39 -3.72 -24.83
N VAL A 219 0.08 -3.74 -25.01
CA VAL A 219 -0.88 -3.35 -23.98
C VAL A 219 -1.14 -4.54 -23.07
N GLN A 220 -0.25 -4.82 -22.12
CA GLN A 220 -0.42 -5.89 -21.14
C GLN A 220 0.15 -5.47 -19.78
N ASP A 221 -0.56 -5.78 -18.69
CA ASP A 221 -0.20 -5.38 -17.32
C ASP A 221 1.21 -5.79 -16.91
N ASN A 222 1.68 -6.93 -17.41
CA ASN A 222 2.98 -7.51 -17.09
C ASN A 222 4.05 -7.35 -18.19
N GLU A 223 3.80 -6.52 -19.21
CA GLU A 223 4.78 -6.29 -20.28
C GLU A 223 6.08 -5.69 -19.70
N PRO A 224 7.26 -6.29 -19.99
CA PRO A 224 8.54 -5.73 -19.56
C PRO A 224 8.83 -4.40 -20.28
N SER A 225 9.67 -3.57 -19.66
CA SER A 225 10.12 -2.36 -20.35
C SER A 225 11.21 -2.72 -21.38
N PRO A 226 11.15 -2.18 -22.61
CA PRO A 226 12.15 -2.46 -23.63
C PRO A 226 13.53 -1.86 -23.32
N SER A 227 13.59 -0.81 -22.50
CA SER A 227 14.82 -0.15 -22.08
C SER A 227 14.58 0.74 -20.85
N TYR A 228 15.65 1.08 -20.13
CA TYR A 228 15.58 1.90 -18.92
C TYR A 228 16.43 3.16 -19.04
N ALA A 229 15.91 4.26 -18.53
CA ALA A 229 16.67 5.48 -18.24
C ALA A 229 17.04 5.52 -16.74
N ALA A 230 18.13 6.20 -16.40
CA ALA A 230 18.57 6.37 -15.02
C ALA A 230 18.00 7.67 -14.44
N LEU A 231 17.16 7.55 -13.41
CA LEU A 231 16.66 8.67 -12.62
C LEU A 231 17.46 8.77 -11.32
N ASP A 232 18.12 9.91 -11.11
CA ASP A 232 18.70 10.25 -9.82
C ASP A 232 17.58 10.54 -8.82
N ALA A 233 17.47 9.72 -7.78
CA ALA A 233 16.40 9.81 -6.78
C ALA A 233 16.43 11.13 -5.98
N LYS A 234 17.60 11.76 -5.83
CA LYS A 234 17.83 12.97 -5.04
C LYS A 234 17.66 14.23 -5.87
N THR A 235 18.17 14.26 -7.10
CA THR A 235 18.09 15.48 -7.93
C THR A 235 16.87 15.45 -8.85
N GLY A 236 16.40 14.26 -9.24
CA GLY A 236 15.41 14.09 -10.30
C GLY A 236 15.99 14.20 -11.70
N ALA A 237 17.33 14.29 -11.83
CA ALA A 237 17.99 14.28 -13.12
C ALA A 237 17.74 12.93 -13.82
N LEU A 238 17.30 13.00 -15.07
CA LEU A 238 17.10 11.82 -15.92
C LEU A 238 18.25 11.72 -16.93
N HIS A 239 18.92 10.58 -16.92
CA HIS A 239 19.95 10.22 -17.88
C HIS A 239 19.40 9.14 -18.82
N GLY A 240 19.67 9.28 -20.12
CA GLY A 240 19.06 8.44 -21.15
C GLY A 240 19.39 6.94 -21.06
N SER A 241 20.43 6.56 -20.33
CA SER A 241 20.84 5.16 -20.13
C SER A 241 21.29 4.93 -18.69
N LEU A 242 21.23 3.66 -18.26
CA LEU A 242 21.83 3.24 -16.99
C LEU A 242 23.36 3.36 -17.04
N PRO A 243 24.02 3.63 -15.90
CA PRO A 243 25.48 3.56 -15.82
C PRO A 243 26.03 2.19 -16.25
N ALA A 244 27.23 2.18 -16.82
CA ALA A 244 27.86 0.94 -17.25
C ALA A 244 28.02 -0.03 -16.07
N GLY A 245 27.57 -1.27 -16.25
CA GLY A 245 27.64 -2.31 -15.22
C GLY A 245 26.60 -2.19 -14.09
N ALA A 246 25.66 -1.25 -14.17
CA ALA A 246 24.58 -1.14 -13.21
C ALA A 246 23.73 -2.43 -13.19
N LYS A 247 23.54 -3.00 -12.00
CA LYS A 247 22.67 -4.17 -11.78
C LYS A 247 21.35 -3.71 -11.19
N LEU A 248 20.26 -4.12 -11.83
CA LEU A 248 18.91 -3.85 -11.33
C LEU A 248 18.51 -4.91 -10.31
N VAL A 249 17.97 -4.47 -9.18
CA VAL A 249 17.44 -5.35 -8.15
C VAL A 249 16.01 -5.70 -8.49
N THR A 250 15.73 -6.99 -8.50
CA THR A 250 14.37 -7.53 -8.55
C THR A 250 14.02 -8.00 -7.15
N PRO A 251 13.01 -7.40 -6.49
CA PRO A 251 12.51 -7.91 -5.22
C PRO A 251 12.12 -9.39 -5.37
N ALA A 252 12.31 -10.17 -4.31
CA ALA A 252 11.93 -11.59 -4.29
C ALA A 252 10.40 -11.73 -4.19
N TRP A 253 9.70 -11.40 -5.27
CA TRP A 253 8.25 -11.46 -5.37
C TRP A 253 7.77 -12.91 -5.25
N LYS A 254 6.80 -13.11 -4.36
CA LYS A 254 5.98 -14.30 -4.28
C LYS A 254 4.64 -14.01 -4.92
N ASN A 255 4.21 -14.90 -5.80
CA ASN A 255 2.88 -14.84 -6.40
C ASN A 255 1.88 -15.49 -5.45
N GLY A 256 0.76 -14.82 -5.28
CA GLY A 256 -0.37 -15.28 -4.49
C GLY A 256 -1.49 -15.88 -5.33
N PRO A 257 -2.63 -16.16 -4.68
CA PRO A 257 -3.85 -16.53 -5.37
C PRO A 257 -4.31 -15.42 -6.34
N THR A 258 -4.94 -15.84 -7.43
CA THR A 258 -5.69 -14.94 -8.32
C THR A 258 -7.07 -14.70 -7.71
N ILE A 259 -7.46 -13.43 -7.62
CA ILE A 259 -8.80 -13.01 -7.22
C ILE A 259 -9.61 -12.85 -8.50
N ASP A 260 -10.62 -13.68 -8.71
CA ASP A 260 -11.49 -13.67 -9.88
C ASP A 260 -12.95 -13.76 -9.42
N ILE A 261 -13.83 -12.99 -10.05
CA ILE A 261 -15.26 -12.96 -9.70
C ILE A 261 -15.94 -14.32 -9.89
N SER A 262 -15.43 -15.14 -10.80
CA SER A 262 -15.99 -16.45 -11.17
C SER A 262 -15.43 -17.61 -10.33
N ILE A 263 -14.35 -17.38 -9.56
CA ILE A 263 -13.65 -18.45 -8.84
C ILE A 263 -13.80 -18.24 -7.32
N PRO A 264 -14.53 -19.12 -6.61
CA PRO A 264 -14.61 -19.03 -5.17
C PRO A 264 -13.24 -19.33 -4.55
N VAL A 265 -12.83 -18.47 -3.61
CA VAL A 265 -11.62 -18.70 -2.80
C VAL A 265 -11.99 -19.58 -1.62
N ASP A 266 -11.33 -20.73 -1.50
CA ASP A 266 -11.43 -21.57 -0.30
C ASP A 266 -10.79 -20.85 0.90
N MET A 267 -11.62 -20.48 1.88
CA MET A 267 -11.20 -19.84 3.12
C MET A 267 -11.13 -20.80 4.32
N ASN A 268 -11.23 -22.12 4.09
CA ASN A 268 -11.39 -23.07 5.19
C ASN A 268 -10.09 -23.28 5.98
N ALA A 269 -8.94 -23.32 5.30
CA ALA A 269 -7.63 -23.50 5.91
C ALA A 269 -6.51 -22.89 5.07
N ALA A 270 -5.47 -22.40 5.74
CA ALA A 270 -4.19 -22.04 5.13
C ALA A 270 -3.04 -22.59 6.00
N PRO A 271 -1.83 -22.78 5.43
CA PRO A 271 -0.67 -23.19 6.22
C PRO A 271 -0.40 -22.22 7.37
N ASN A 272 -0.06 -22.79 8.52
CA ASN A 272 0.33 -22.00 9.69
C ASN A 272 1.58 -21.17 9.38
N ILE A 273 1.62 -19.94 9.87
CA ILE A 273 2.77 -19.03 9.71
C ILE A 273 3.37 -18.76 11.08
N GLU A 274 4.62 -19.18 11.27
CA GLU A 274 5.38 -18.86 12.47
C GLU A 274 5.98 -17.46 12.38
N VAL A 275 5.82 -16.71 13.47
CA VAL A 275 6.33 -15.35 13.70
C VAL A 275 6.90 -15.25 15.11
N GLY A 276 7.74 -14.25 15.35
CA GLY A 276 8.50 -14.09 16.58
C GLY A 276 9.66 -15.06 16.68
N GLU A 277 10.46 -14.90 17.72
CA GLU A 277 11.59 -15.78 18.02
C GLU A 277 11.61 -16.14 19.51
N GLY A 278 12.15 -17.32 19.82
CA GLY A 278 12.30 -17.80 21.20
C GLY A 278 11.00 -17.80 22.00
N THR A 279 11.00 -17.13 23.15
CA THR A 279 9.86 -17.05 24.07
C THR A 279 8.69 -16.20 23.55
N THR A 280 8.89 -15.48 22.45
CA THR A 280 7.85 -14.65 21.80
C THR A 280 7.27 -15.30 20.54
N ALA A 281 7.67 -16.54 20.24
CA ALA A 281 7.21 -17.24 19.05
C ALA A 281 5.68 -17.46 19.10
N MET A 282 5.01 -17.02 18.04
CA MET A 282 3.57 -17.16 17.81
C MET A 282 3.33 -17.90 16.50
N ILE A 283 2.17 -18.54 16.41
CA ILE A 283 1.63 -19.15 15.22
C ILE A 283 0.41 -18.33 14.79
N ILE A 284 0.42 -17.88 13.54
CA ILE A 284 -0.76 -17.35 12.85
C ILE A 284 -1.46 -18.53 12.19
N GLU A 285 -2.72 -18.72 12.54
CA GLU A 285 -3.56 -19.81 12.05
C GLU A 285 -4.76 -19.23 11.30
N SER A 286 -5.17 -19.91 10.23
CA SER A 286 -6.40 -19.60 9.49
C SER A 286 -7.32 -20.80 9.55
N ALA A 287 -8.44 -20.66 10.24
CA ALA A 287 -9.41 -21.74 10.40
C ALA A 287 -10.83 -21.21 10.22
N ARG A 288 -11.60 -21.83 9.32
CA ARG A 288 -13.01 -21.48 9.05
C ARG A 288 -13.19 -19.98 8.72
N GLY A 289 -12.26 -19.42 7.94
CA GLY A 289 -12.29 -18.02 7.54
C GLY A 289 -11.98 -17.01 8.65
N ILE A 290 -11.37 -17.43 9.76
CA ILE A 290 -10.87 -16.53 10.83
C ILE A 290 -9.37 -16.71 10.98
N ILE A 291 -8.65 -15.59 11.02
CA ILE A 291 -7.24 -15.50 11.33
C ILE A 291 -7.09 -15.24 12.83
N SER A 292 -6.33 -16.11 13.49
CA SER A 292 -5.95 -15.95 14.89
C SER A 292 -4.45 -16.08 15.06
N MET A 293 -3.93 -15.56 16.16
CA MET A 293 -2.52 -15.64 16.52
C MET A 293 -2.40 -16.17 17.95
N ARG A 294 -1.63 -17.25 18.14
CA ARG A 294 -1.45 -17.90 19.45
C ARG A 294 0.02 -18.19 19.72
N PRO A 295 0.47 -18.29 20.98
CA PRO A 295 1.84 -18.69 21.29
C PRO A 295 2.16 -20.11 20.79
N VAL A 296 3.41 -20.33 20.38
CA VAL A 296 3.93 -21.68 20.05
C VAL A 296 4.00 -22.53 21.31
N ALA A 297 4.54 -21.96 22.39
CA ALA A 297 4.57 -22.59 23.69
C ALA A 297 3.18 -22.49 24.33
N SER A 298 2.45 -23.61 24.36
CA SER A 298 1.20 -23.72 25.10
C SER A 298 1.46 -23.74 26.61
N THR A 299 1.88 -22.62 27.20
CA THR A 299 1.63 -22.40 28.63
C THR A 299 0.12 -22.25 28.77
N GLY A 300 -0.55 -23.33 29.17
CA GLY A 300 -2.00 -23.43 29.22
C GLY A 300 -2.63 -22.22 29.90
N GLY A 301 -3.26 -21.36 29.10
CA GLY A 301 -3.90 -20.13 29.58
C GLY A 301 -3.85 -18.95 28.60
N ALA A 302 -2.87 -18.88 27.70
CA ALA A 302 -2.80 -17.78 26.73
C ALA A 302 -3.90 -17.94 25.66
N GLN A 303 -4.92 -17.08 25.75
CA GLN A 303 -6.02 -17.06 24.78
C GLN A 303 -5.51 -16.64 23.39
N PRO A 304 -5.95 -17.31 22.31
CA PRO A 304 -5.67 -16.87 20.96
C PRO A 304 -6.15 -15.43 20.73
N ILE A 305 -5.32 -14.63 20.09
CA ILE A 305 -5.67 -13.29 19.65
C ILE A 305 -6.40 -13.42 18.32
N THR A 306 -7.68 -13.05 18.27
CA THR A 306 -8.40 -12.93 16.99
C THR A 306 -7.90 -11.70 16.23
N ILE A 307 -7.46 -11.90 14.99
CA ILE A 307 -6.94 -10.84 14.11
C ILE A 307 -8.07 -10.31 13.23
N GLY A 308 -8.79 -11.21 12.56
CA GLY A 308 -9.87 -10.81 11.66
C GLY A 308 -10.30 -11.93 10.73
N PRO A 309 -11.28 -11.66 9.84
CA PRO A 309 -11.74 -12.63 8.87
C PRO A 309 -10.75 -12.84 7.72
N GLY A 310 -10.70 -14.04 7.17
CA GLY A 310 -9.92 -14.37 5.98
C GLY A 310 -8.94 -15.53 6.18
N ILE A 311 -7.98 -15.60 5.26
CA ILE A 311 -6.84 -16.52 5.30
C ILE A 311 -5.52 -15.74 5.22
N ALA A 312 -4.58 -16.08 6.09
CA ALA A 312 -3.26 -15.48 6.10
C ALA A 312 -2.40 -16.05 4.96
N LEU A 313 -1.74 -15.16 4.22
CA LEU A 313 -0.85 -15.49 3.11
C LEU A 313 0.63 -15.34 3.49
N ALA A 314 0.92 -14.29 4.26
CA ALA A 314 2.27 -13.96 4.69
C ALA A 314 2.24 -13.07 5.92
N ALA A 315 3.34 -13.05 6.69
CA ALA A 315 3.48 -12.14 7.81
C ALA A 315 4.94 -11.70 7.98
N THR A 316 5.12 -10.50 8.51
CA THR A 316 6.42 -9.96 8.94
C THR A 316 6.92 -10.69 10.20
N ALA A 317 8.19 -10.47 10.54
CA ALA A 317 8.92 -11.22 11.55
C ALA A 317 8.18 -11.30 12.90
N THR A 318 7.54 -10.23 13.36
CA THR A 318 6.79 -10.21 14.64
C THR A 318 5.29 -10.47 14.48
N GLY A 319 4.79 -10.63 13.25
CA GLY A 319 3.35 -10.68 12.97
C GLY A 319 2.63 -9.34 13.09
N ARG A 320 3.37 -8.22 13.13
CA ARG A 320 2.77 -6.88 13.14
C ARG A 320 2.01 -6.58 11.85
N PHE A 321 2.51 -7.03 10.71
CA PHE A 321 1.80 -6.94 9.43
C PHE A 321 1.50 -8.34 8.92
N ILE A 322 0.22 -8.65 8.75
CA ILE A 322 -0.28 -9.94 8.26
C ILE A 322 -1.03 -9.68 6.95
N LEU A 323 -0.46 -10.16 5.85
CA LEU A 323 -1.11 -10.14 4.54
C LEU A 323 -2.14 -11.27 4.47
N ALA A 324 -3.35 -10.95 4.02
CA ALA A 324 -4.45 -11.90 3.99
C ALA A 324 -5.37 -11.67 2.79
N LEU A 325 -6.06 -12.73 2.36
CA LEU A 325 -7.32 -12.58 1.62
C LEU A 325 -8.46 -12.51 2.63
N ALA A 326 -9.27 -11.47 2.55
CA ALA A 326 -10.41 -11.29 3.44
C ALA A 326 -11.69 -11.03 2.64
N PRO A 327 -12.87 -11.39 3.17
CA PRO A 327 -14.14 -10.97 2.59
C PRO A 327 -14.20 -9.46 2.46
N ARG A 328 -14.73 -8.97 1.34
CA ARG A 328 -14.87 -7.54 1.08
C ARG A 328 -15.98 -6.95 1.93
N GLN A 329 -15.73 -5.84 2.61
CA GLN A 329 -16.71 -5.26 3.55
C GLN A 329 -17.95 -4.68 2.86
N LYS A 330 -17.82 -4.27 1.59
CA LYS A 330 -18.90 -3.68 0.78
C LYS A 330 -18.80 -4.20 -0.66
N ALA A 331 -19.10 -5.48 -0.87
CA ALA A 331 -19.18 -6.03 -2.23
C ALA A 331 -20.53 -5.67 -2.86
N GLY A 332 -20.51 -5.02 -4.02
CA GLY A 332 -21.64 -4.96 -4.92
C GLY A 332 -21.89 -6.30 -5.63
N GLN A 333 -23.01 -6.40 -6.36
CA GLN A 333 -23.44 -7.64 -7.04
C GLN A 333 -22.42 -8.18 -8.07
N TYR A 334 -21.56 -7.31 -8.61
CA TYR A 334 -20.53 -7.66 -9.61
C TYR A 334 -19.11 -7.34 -9.12
N ASP A 335 -18.94 -7.22 -7.81
CA ASP A 335 -17.63 -7.04 -7.20
C ASP A 335 -17.02 -8.38 -6.80
N HIS A 336 -15.69 -8.41 -6.73
CA HIS A 336 -14.97 -9.51 -6.08
C HIS A 336 -15.46 -9.69 -4.64
N PRO A 337 -15.84 -10.92 -4.23
CA PRO A 337 -16.30 -11.17 -2.86
C PRO A 337 -15.15 -11.10 -1.84
N VAL A 338 -13.91 -11.12 -2.31
CA VAL A 338 -12.69 -11.09 -1.50
C VAL A 338 -11.76 -10.00 -1.98
N GLU A 339 -10.93 -9.51 -1.07
CA GLU A 339 -9.89 -8.53 -1.37
C GLU A 339 -8.60 -8.85 -0.62
N LEU A 340 -7.46 -8.43 -1.19
CA LEU A 340 -6.17 -8.51 -0.52
C LEU A 340 -6.08 -7.39 0.52
N VAL A 341 -5.84 -7.75 1.78
CA VAL A 341 -5.73 -6.82 2.90
C VAL A 341 -4.47 -7.07 3.69
N VAL A 342 -4.03 -6.03 4.40
CA VAL A 342 -3.04 -6.15 5.47
C VAL A 342 -3.70 -5.83 6.80
N TYR A 343 -3.59 -6.77 7.73
CA TYR A 343 -3.88 -6.54 9.15
C TYR A 343 -2.64 -5.98 9.83
N THR A 344 -2.78 -4.80 10.44
CA THR A 344 -1.75 -4.19 11.29
C THR A 344 -2.11 -4.46 12.74
N VAL A 345 -1.27 -5.22 13.43
CA VAL A 345 -1.46 -5.63 14.83
C VAL A 345 -0.51 -4.80 15.71
N THR A 346 -1.07 -4.00 16.60
CA THR A 346 -0.29 -3.24 17.59
C THR A 346 -0.63 -3.71 19.00
N ARG A 347 0.41 -4.04 19.77
CA ARG A 347 0.34 -4.48 21.17
C ARG A 347 0.90 -3.39 22.07
#